data_AF-A0A7C0XG22-F1
#
_entry.id   AF-A0A7C0XG22-F1
#
_cell.length_a   1.000
_cell.length_b   1.000
_cell.length_c   1.000
_cell.angle_alpha   90.00
_cell.angle_beta   90.00
_cell.angle_gamma   90.00
#
_symmetry.space_group_name_H-M   'P 1'
#
loop_
_entity.id
_entity.type
_entity.pdbx_description
1 polymer ?
#
loop_
_entity_poly.entity_id
_entity_poly.type
_entity_poly.pdbx_seq_one_letter_code
_entity_poly.pdbx_strand_id
1 'polypeptide(L)'
;MLAMKFDLHLHTTRSRDSIIELDDLIRVAKERGLRGVAITDHNEFFRGGERGEVLLIGGSEVRVEGVDILCLFIDRIPRGDTVEELCEWVRDEGGISVFAHPYGRMRSLLLKER
;
A
#
# COMPACT_ATOMS: atom_id res chain seq x y z
N MET A 1 11.00 24.74 -6.44
CA MET A 1 11.02 23.55 -5.57
C MET A 1 11.35 22.34 -6.44
N LEU A 2 12.30 21.48 -6.02
CA LEU A 2 12.45 20.17 -6.66
C LEU A 2 11.21 19.33 -6.30
N ALA A 3 10.52 18.76 -7.29
CA ALA A 3 9.41 17.85 -7.04
C ALA A 3 9.95 16.52 -6.53
N MET A 4 9.46 16.04 -5.39
CA MET A 4 9.75 14.69 -4.91
C MET A 4 8.75 13.71 -5.54
N LYS A 5 9.25 12.63 -6.12
CA LYS A 5 8.42 11.58 -6.75
C LYS A 5 8.33 10.38 -5.81
N PHE A 6 7.12 9.91 -5.60
CA PHE A 6 6.82 8.73 -4.79
C PHE A 6 5.90 7.79 -5.56
N ASP A 7 6.04 6.50 -5.31
CA ASP A 7 5.06 5.49 -5.69
C ASP A 7 4.52 4.83 -4.42
N LEU A 8 3.21 4.89 -4.19
CA LEU A 8 2.60 4.54 -2.90
C LEU A 8 1.83 3.22 -2.93
N HIS A 9 1.91 2.45 -4.01
CA HIS A 9 1.21 1.19 -4.15
C HIS A 9 2.06 0.19 -4.93
N LEU A 10 2.95 -0.53 -4.24
CA LEU A 10 3.84 -1.52 -4.84
C LEU A 10 3.86 -2.84 -4.07
N HIS A 11 3.97 -3.91 -4.84
CA HIS A 11 3.91 -5.29 -4.40
C HIS A 11 5.25 -5.96 -4.68
N THR A 12 5.74 -6.74 -3.73
CA THR A 12 6.95 -7.57 -3.86
C THR A 12 6.58 -9.04 -4.02
N THR A 13 7.57 -9.92 -4.11
CA THR A 13 7.36 -11.38 -4.09
C THR A 13 6.69 -11.91 -2.82
N ARG A 14 6.50 -11.09 -1.78
CA ARG A 14 5.65 -11.42 -0.63
C ARG A 14 4.15 -11.37 -0.97
N SER A 15 3.76 -10.74 -2.07
CA SER A 15 2.42 -10.82 -2.64
C SER A 15 2.36 -11.80 -3.81
N ARG A 16 1.21 -12.46 -3.96
CA ARG A 16 0.99 -13.45 -5.03
C ARG A 16 0.86 -12.85 -6.43
N ASP A 17 0.66 -11.53 -6.52
CA ASP A 17 0.45 -10.80 -7.77
C ASP A 17 1.70 -10.05 -8.25
N SER A 18 2.86 -10.27 -7.61
CA SER A 18 4.11 -9.66 -8.00
C SER A 18 5.26 -10.67 -8.06
N ILE A 19 6.27 -10.33 -8.84
CA ILE A 19 7.47 -11.15 -9.09
C ILE A 19 8.77 -10.40 -8.76
N ILE A 20 8.68 -9.15 -8.27
CA ILE A 20 9.86 -8.32 -8.01
C ILE A 20 10.34 -8.49 -6.57
N GLU A 21 11.63 -8.80 -6.41
CA GLU A 21 12.28 -8.82 -5.09
C GLU A 21 12.45 -7.40 -4.56
N LEU A 22 12.47 -7.24 -3.24
CA LEU A 22 12.56 -5.92 -2.60
C LEU A 22 13.80 -5.13 -3.04
N ASP A 23 14.96 -5.79 -3.13
CA ASP A 23 16.21 -5.14 -3.53
C ASP A 23 16.19 -4.68 -5.00
N ASP A 24 15.56 -5.46 -5.89
CA ASP A 24 15.37 -5.08 -7.28
C ASP A 24 14.40 -3.89 -7.42
N LEU A 25 13.32 -3.88 -6.63
CA LEU A 25 12.37 -2.76 -6.57
C LEU A 25 13.10 -1.48 -6.14
N ILE A 26 13.91 -1.53 -5.09
CA ILE A 26 14.69 -0.38 -4.60
C ILE A 26 15.67 0.11 -5.68
N ARG A 27 16.34 -0.81 -6.38
CA ARG A 27 17.24 -0.45 -7.50
C ARG A 27 16.47 0.31 -8.58
N VAL A 28 15.33 -0.22 -9.04
CA VAL A 28 14.51 0.42 -10.08
C VAL A 28 13.96 1.76 -9.60
N ALA A 29 13.53 1.88 -8.35
CA ALA A 29 13.06 3.14 -7.78
C ALA A 29 14.14 4.24 -7.87
N LYS A 30 15.41 3.90 -7.57
CA LYS A 30 16.56 4.81 -7.71
C LYS A 30 16.77 5.21 -9.17
N GLU A 31 16.81 4.24 -10.09
CA GLU A 31 16.98 4.49 -11.53
C GLU A 31 15.87 5.38 -12.11
N ARG A 32 14.65 5.29 -11.58
CA ARG A 32 13.51 6.14 -11.97
C ARG A 32 13.48 7.51 -11.26
N GLY A 33 14.43 7.76 -10.35
CA GLY A 33 14.53 8.99 -9.57
C GLY A 33 13.37 9.16 -8.58
N LEU A 34 12.84 8.07 -8.02
CA LEU A 34 11.88 8.12 -6.93
C LEU A 34 12.63 8.42 -5.62
N ARG A 35 12.04 9.30 -4.80
CA ARG A 35 12.54 9.61 -3.44
C ARG A 35 12.02 8.64 -2.39
N GLY A 36 10.94 7.94 -2.71
CA GLY A 36 10.46 6.86 -1.86
C GLY A 36 9.40 6.01 -2.54
N VAL A 37 9.15 4.87 -1.91
CA VAL A 37 8.16 3.89 -2.33
C VAL A 37 7.42 3.36 -1.11
N ALA A 38 6.13 3.04 -1.23
CA ALA A 38 5.42 2.28 -0.22
C ALA A 38 5.34 0.80 -0.62
N ILE A 39 5.67 -0.07 0.32
CA ILE A 39 5.52 -1.52 0.14
C ILE A 39 4.17 -1.90 0.76
N THR A 40 3.24 -2.33 -0.07
CA THR A 40 1.83 -2.57 0.28
C THR A 40 1.41 -3.97 -0.11
N ASP A 41 2.20 -4.96 0.29
CA ASP A 41 1.89 -6.36 -0.01
C ASP A 41 0.52 -6.79 0.57
N HIS A 42 -0.16 -7.73 -0.11
CA HIS A 42 -1.50 -8.20 0.25
C HIS A 42 -1.51 -8.90 1.60
N ASN A 43 -2.18 -8.31 2.58
CA ASN A 43 -2.33 -8.82 3.96
C ASN A 43 -0.99 -9.15 4.65
N GLU A 44 0.11 -8.61 4.14
CA GLU A 44 1.45 -8.73 4.69
C GLU A 44 1.92 -7.34 5.07
N PHE A 45 2.63 -7.23 6.20
CA PHE A 45 3.17 -5.96 6.65
C PHE A 45 4.66 -5.84 6.32
N PHE A 46 5.03 -4.68 5.80
CA PHE A 46 6.41 -4.25 5.64
C PHE A 46 6.74 -3.12 6.62
N ARG A 47 7.77 -3.32 7.46
CA ARG A 47 8.29 -2.25 8.30
C ARG A 47 9.13 -1.28 7.46
N GLY A 48 8.70 -0.03 7.41
CA GLY A 48 9.39 1.05 6.71
C GLY A 48 10.81 1.34 7.22
N GLY A 49 11.52 2.18 6.50
CA GLY A 49 12.87 2.63 6.82
C GLY A 49 13.57 3.24 5.61
N GLU A 50 14.85 3.58 5.75
CA GLU A 50 15.63 4.14 4.64
C GLU A 50 16.57 3.09 4.03
N ARG A 51 16.75 3.13 2.70
CA ARG A 51 17.70 2.28 1.97
C ARG A 51 18.53 3.10 1.00
N GLY A 52 19.57 3.75 1.54
CA GLY A 52 20.29 4.79 0.83
C GLY A 52 19.39 6.01 0.66
N GLU A 53 19.20 6.48 -0.56
CA GLU A 53 18.42 7.71 -0.85
C GLU A 53 16.91 7.49 -1.04
N VAL A 54 16.44 6.24 -0.98
CA VAL A 54 15.03 5.88 -1.13
C VAL A 54 14.41 5.64 0.24
N LEU A 55 13.37 6.41 0.55
CA LEU A 55 12.51 6.17 1.69
C LEU A 55 11.55 5.01 1.40
N LEU A 56 11.57 3.98 2.26
CA LEU A 56 10.59 2.90 2.23
C LEU A 56 9.50 3.19 3.24
N ILE A 57 8.29 3.42 2.74
CA ILE A 57 7.09 3.64 3.54
C ILE A 57 6.50 2.26 3.85
N GLY A 58 6.26 2.02 5.13
CA GLY A 58 5.59 0.80 5.59
C GLY A 58 4.09 0.86 5.30
N GLY A 59 3.54 -0.27 4.86
CA GLY A 59 2.12 -0.38 4.59
C GLY A 59 1.68 -1.81 4.29
N SER A 60 0.42 -1.94 3.87
CA SER A 60 -0.22 -3.17 3.41
C SER A 60 -1.44 -2.84 2.54
N GLU A 61 -1.73 -3.65 1.52
CA GLU A 61 -3.05 -3.64 0.86
C GLU A 61 -3.92 -4.71 1.53
N VAL A 62 -5.06 -4.30 2.07
CA VAL A 62 -6.00 -5.19 2.77
C VAL A 62 -7.33 -5.18 2.05
N ARG A 63 -7.88 -6.37 1.82
CA ARG A 63 -9.21 -6.53 1.26
C ARG A 63 -10.23 -6.71 2.37
N VAL A 64 -11.15 -5.75 2.48
CA VAL A 64 -12.27 -5.79 3.42
C VAL A 64 -13.56 -5.47 2.69
N GLU A 65 -14.62 -6.24 2.95
CA GLU A 65 -15.92 -6.10 2.27
C GLU A 65 -15.84 -6.10 0.73
N GLY A 66 -14.83 -6.75 0.15
CA GLY A 66 -14.62 -6.79 -1.30
C GLY A 66 -13.97 -5.54 -1.91
N VAL A 67 -13.52 -4.61 -1.07
CA VAL A 67 -12.77 -3.41 -1.46
C VAL A 67 -11.33 -3.55 -1.01
N ASP A 68 -10.38 -3.17 -1.87
CA ASP A 68 -8.97 -3.15 -1.51
C ASP A 68 -8.55 -1.75 -1.02
N ILE A 69 -7.97 -1.70 0.18
CA ILE A 69 -7.58 -0.48 0.89
C ILE A 69 -6.09 -0.54 1.21
N LEU A 70 -5.36 0.50 0.80
CA LEU A 70 -3.99 0.73 1.23
C LEU A 70 -3.98 1.29 2.64
N CYS A 71 -3.21 0.67 3.52
CA CYS A 71 -2.95 1.11 4.86
C CYS A 71 -1.49 1.59 4.92
N LEU A 72 -1.26 2.89 4.85
CA LEU A 72 0.08 3.51 4.73
C LEU A 72 0.54 4.09 6.07
N PHE A 73 1.86 4.18 6.26
CA PHE A 73 2.50 4.78 7.44
C PHE A 73 2.17 4.09 8.77
N ILE A 74 1.90 2.79 8.70
CA ILE A 74 1.62 1.94 9.86
C ILE A 74 2.88 1.17 10.27
N ASP A 75 2.89 0.60 11.48
CA ASP A 75 4.06 -0.13 12.02
C ASP A 75 3.81 -1.62 12.34
N ARG A 76 2.59 -2.11 12.05
CA ARG A 76 2.13 -3.48 12.24
C ARG A 76 1.00 -3.83 11.27
N ILE A 77 0.60 -5.11 11.27
CA ILE A 77 -0.46 -5.63 10.39
C ILE A 77 -1.81 -4.95 10.70
N PRO A 78 -2.53 -4.42 9.69
CA PRO A 78 -3.86 -3.83 9.86
C PRO A 78 -4.91 -4.80 10.37
N ARG A 79 -5.93 -4.26 11.05
CA ARG A 79 -7.07 -5.02 11.57
C ARG A 79 -8.38 -4.27 11.31
N GLY A 80 -9.45 -5.03 11.08
CA GLY A 80 -10.80 -4.53 10.84
C GLY A 80 -11.53 -5.49 9.91
N ASP A 81 -12.75 -5.86 10.28
CA ASP A 81 -13.61 -6.75 9.48
C ASP A 81 -14.53 -5.95 8.55
N THR A 82 -14.66 -4.64 8.78
CA THR A 82 -15.35 -3.68 7.89
C THR A 82 -14.40 -2.60 7.36
N VAL A 83 -14.79 -1.91 6.28
CA VAL A 83 -14.08 -0.74 5.77
C VAL A 83 -13.91 0.32 6.85
N GLU A 84 -14.96 0.55 7.63
CA GLU A 84 -14.97 1.56 8.69
C GLU A 84 -13.99 1.20 9.81
N GLU A 85 -14.08 -0.02 10.36
CA GLU A 85 -13.16 -0.50 11.39
C GLU A 85 -11.70 -0.45 10.93
N LEU A 86 -11.42 -0.84 9.68
CA LEU A 86 -10.06 -0.79 9.13
C LEU A 86 -9.55 0.65 9.04
N CYS A 87 -10.38 1.58 8.55
CA CYS A 87 -10.00 2.99 8.45
C CYS A 87 -9.85 3.65 9.83
N GLU A 88 -10.65 3.25 10.82
CA GLU A 88 -10.50 3.67 12.20
C GLU A 88 -9.19 3.18 12.79
N TRP A 89 -8.89 1.89 12.62
CA TRP A 89 -7.64 1.31 13.06
C TRP A 89 -6.43 2.03 12.45
N VAL A 90 -6.44 2.27 11.12
CA VAL A 90 -5.34 2.98 10.44
C VAL A 90 -5.15 4.38 11.00
N ARG A 91 -6.25 5.09 11.30
CA ARG A 91 -6.21 6.44 11.87
C ARG A 91 -5.65 6.45 13.28
N ASP A 92 -6.07 5.50 14.13
CA ASP A 92 -5.59 5.37 15.51
C ASP A 92 -4.09 5.06 15.57
N GLU A 93 -3.58 4.39 14.53
CA GLU A 93 -2.15 4.16 14.30
C GLU A 93 -1.38 5.35 13.73
N GLY A 94 -2.07 6.47 13.46
CA GLY A 94 -1.48 7.65 12.82
C GLY A 94 -1.17 7.45 11.33
N GLY A 95 -1.73 6.40 10.72
CA GLY A 95 -1.57 6.07 9.32
C GLY A 95 -2.57 6.76 8.40
N ILE A 96 -2.50 6.41 7.11
CA ILE A 96 -3.39 6.92 6.07
C ILE A 96 -4.02 5.74 5.32
N SER A 97 -5.35 5.74 5.23
CA SER A 97 -6.13 4.79 4.43
C SER A 97 -6.44 5.36 3.04
N VAL A 98 -6.22 4.58 1.98
CA VAL A 98 -6.52 4.98 0.58
C VAL A 98 -7.26 3.86 -0.14
N PHE A 99 -8.36 4.18 -0.84
CA PHE A 99 -8.98 3.24 -1.77
C PHE A 99 -8.04 3.03 -2.97
N ALA A 100 -7.51 1.82 -3.09
CA ALA A 100 -6.42 1.52 -4.03
C ALA A 100 -6.82 1.72 -5.49
N HIS A 101 -7.92 1.07 -5.89
CA HIS A 101 -8.44 1.12 -7.26
C HIS A 101 -9.97 1.13 -7.21
N PRO A 102 -10.59 2.26 -6.80
CA PRO A 102 -12.03 2.38 -6.57
C PRO A 102 -12.90 2.09 -7.80
N TYR A 103 -12.29 2.05 -9.00
CA TYR A 103 -12.97 1.71 -10.25
C TYR A 103 -12.38 0.47 -10.95
N GLY A 104 -11.32 -0.14 -10.42
CA GLY A 104 -10.63 -1.28 -11.04
C GLY A 104 -11.27 -2.62 -10.71
N ARG A 105 -11.58 -2.85 -9.42
CA ARG A 105 -12.18 -4.10 -8.91
C ARG A 105 -13.54 -3.97 -8.24
N MET A 106 -14.10 -2.77 -8.17
CA MET A 106 -15.45 -2.48 -7.64
C MET A 106 -16.59 -2.93 -8.59
N ARG A 107 -16.39 -4.02 -9.34
CA ARG A 107 -17.38 -4.52 -10.31
C ARG A 107 -18.58 -5.20 -9.65
N SER A 108 -18.52 -5.60 -8.37
CA SER A 108 -19.63 -6.31 -7.71
C SER A 108 -20.47 -5.49 -6.74
N LEU A 109 -20.03 -4.29 -6.33
CA LEU A 109 -20.74 -3.48 -5.32
C LEU A 109 -21.47 -2.27 -5.90
N LEU A 110 -20.84 -1.47 -6.78
CA LEU A 110 -21.52 -0.32 -7.41
C LEU A 110 -22.53 -0.69 -8.49
N LEU A 111 -22.50 -1.92 -9.00
CA LEU A 111 -23.38 -2.37 -10.08
C LEU A 111 -24.56 -3.22 -9.60
N LYS A 112 -24.76 -3.36 -8.28
CA LYS A 112 -25.94 -4.06 -7.73
C LYS A 112 -27.22 -3.23 -7.76
N GLU A 113 -27.15 -1.94 -8.07
CA GLU A 113 -28.31 -1.05 -8.20
C GLU A 113 -28.50 -0.52 -9.64
N ARG A 114 -28.43 -1.39 -10.66
CA ARG A 114 -29.01 -1.12 -11.98
C ARG A 114 -29.78 -2.30 -12.52
#